data_AF-A0A5K0XU49-F1
#
_entry.id   AF-A0A5K0XU49-F1
#
_cell.length_a   1.000
_cell.length_b   1.000
_cell.length_c   1.000
_cell.angle_alpha   90.00
_cell.angle_beta   90.00
_cell.angle_gamma   90.00
#
_symmetry.space_group_name_H-M   'P 1'
#
loop_
_entity.id
_entity.type
_entity.pdbx_description
1 polymer ?
#
loop_
_entity_poly.entity_id
_entity_poly.type
_entity_poly.pdbx_seq_one_letter_code
_entity_poly.pdbx_strand_id
1 'polypeptide(L)' 'SQDSYLLELDFEPFNASFPRPSQSSFIGKGVQFLNRHLSSRMFHDRDSMQPLVDFLRTHNYKGS' A
#
# COMPACT_ATOMS: atom_id res chain seq x y z
N SER A 1 9.42 39.64 1.14
CA SER A 1 8.05 39.11 1.30
C SER A 1 8.07 37.68 0.79
N GLN A 2 7.59 36.71 1.56
CA GLN A 2 7.51 35.32 1.09
C GLN A 2 6.29 35.23 0.15
N ASP A 3 6.48 34.76 -1.09
CA ASP A 3 5.39 34.66 -2.06
C ASP A 3 4.34 33.65 -1.59
N SER A 4 3.11 34.12 -1.36
CA SER A 4 2.01 33.32 -0.81
C SER A 4 1.51 32.21 -1.74
N TYR A 5 2.00 32.16 -2.98
CA TYR A 5 1.58 31.20 -4.01
C TYR A 5 2.77 30.43 -4.61
N LEU A 6 3.89 30.38 -3.90
CA LEU A 6 5.00 29.54 -4.31
C LEU A 6 4.52 28.07 -4.36
N LEU A 7 4.82 27.39 -5.47
CA LEU A 7 4.48 25.97 -5.63
C LEU A 7 5.25 25.12 -4.61
N GLU A 8 4.51 24.39 -3.77
CA GLU A 8 5.03 23.37 -2.88
C GLU A 8 4.58 21.99 -3.36
N LEU A 9 5.53 21.06 -3.47
CA LEU A 9 5.24 19.68 -3.81
C LEU A 9 5.08 18.87 -2.52
N ASP A 10 3.85 18.71 -2.07
CA ASP A 10 3.50 17.84 -0.95
C ASP A 10 2.93 16.50 -1.44
N PHE A 11 3.67 15.43 -1.18
CA PHE A 11 3.26 14.05 -1.48
C PHE A 11 2.73 13.29 -0.26
N GLU A 12 2.76 13.88 0.93
CA GLU A 12 2.27 13.25 2.16
C GLU A 12 0.80 12.80 2.06
N PRO A 13 -0.16 13.65 1.61
CA PRO A 13 -1.56 13.26 1.55
C PRO A 13 -1.82 12.09 0.59
N PHE A 14 -1.05 11.97 -0.49
CA PHE A 14 -1.17 10.87 -1.46
C PHE A 14 -0.68 9.53 -0.90
N ASN A 15 0.15 9.55 0.14
CA ASN A 15 0.72 8.37 0.78
C ASN A 15 0.00 7.97 2.08
N ALA A 16 -1.05 8.69 2.48
CA ALA A 16 -1.76 8.45 3.76
C ALA A 16 -2.43 7.06 3.83
N SER A 17 -2.79 6.48 2.69
CA SER A 17 -3.35 5.13 2.60
C SER A 17 -2.30 4.02 2.78
N PHE A 18 -1.02 4.34 2.61
CA PHE A 18 0.07 3.39 2.80
C PHE A 18 0.52 3.39 4.26
N PRO A 19 0.53 2.22 4.92
CA PRO A 19 1.09 2.11 6.26
C PRO A 19 2.58 2.48 6.23
N ARG A 20 3.02 3.34 7.16
CA ARG A 20 4.43 3.74 7.28
C ARG A 20 5.09 3.02 8.48
N PRO A 21 6.26 2.39 8.29
CA PRO A 21 7.02 1.87 9.41
C PRO A 21 7.61 3.03 10.23
N SER A 22 7.49 2.97 11.56
CA SER A 22 8.06 3.96 12.48
C SER A 22 9.47 3.59 12.96
N GLN A 23 9.91 2.34 12.77
CA GLN A 23 11.23 1.88 13.20
C GLN A 23 12.21 1.87 12.02
N SER A 24 13.42 2.39 12.25
CA SER A 24 14.51 2.45 11.26
C SER A 24 14.93 1.07 10.74
N SER A 25 14.70 0.01 11.50
CA SER A 25 14.98 -1.39 11.14
C SER A 25 14.23 -1.88 9.90
N PHE A 26 13.17 -1.19 9.47
CA PHE A 26 12.39 -1.47 8.26
C PHE A 26 12.81 -0.66 7.03
N ILE A 27 13.77 0.27 7.16
CA ILE A 27 14.31 1.00 5.99
C ILE A 27 14.94 -0.02 5.04
N GLY A 28 14.57 0.05 3.75
CA GLY A 28 14.96 -0.95 2.75
C GLY A 28 14.21 -2.28 2.81
N LYS A 29 13.28 -2.47 3.75
CA LYS A 29 12.50 -3.72 3.94
C LYS A 29 11.00 -3.55 3.67
N GLY A 30 10.65 -2.68 2.71
CA GLY A 30 9.26 -2.33 2.40
C GLY A 30 8.36 -3.53 2.09
N VAL A 31 8.85 -4.51 1.31
CA VAL A 31 8.08 -5.73 0.98
C VAL A 31 7.78 -6.56 2.22
N GLN A 32 8.74 -6.71 3.14
CA GLN A 32 8.51 -7.48 4.38
C GLN A 32 7.47 -6.80 5.27
N PHE A 33 7.54 -5.46 5.37
CA PHE A 33 6.55 -4.67 6.10
C PHE A 33 5.15 -4.78 5.46
N LEU A 34 5.07 -4.65 4.13
CA LEU A 34 3.83 -4.74 3.38
C LEU A 34 3.22 -6.14 3.47
N ASN A 35 4.02 -7.20 3.37
CA ASN A 35 3.55 -8.58 3.54
C ASN A 35 2.93 -8.78 4.93
N ARG A 36 3.56 -8.28 6.01
CA ARG A 36 2.97 -8.35 7.35
C ARG A 36 1.64 -7.59 7.42
N HIS A 37 1.57 -6.41 6.81
CA HIS A 37 0.34 -5.62 6.81
C HIS A 37 -0.79 -6.29 6.02
N LEU A 38 -0.51 -6.80 4.81
CA LEU A 38 -1.47 -7.50 3.97
C LEU A 38 -1.96 -8.78 4.64
N SER A 39 -1.05 -9.60 5.16
CA SER A 39 -1.41 -10.81 5.91
C SER A 39 -2.34 -10.48 7.08
N SER A 40 -2.02 -9.45 7.87
CA SER A 40 -2.90 -9.02 8.98
C SER A 40 -4.31 -8.65 8.50
N ARG A 41 -4.43 -7.90 7.39
CA ARG A 41 -5.73 -7.50 6.83
C ARG A 41 -6.53 -8.64 6.25
N MET A 42 -5.89 -9.59 5.57
CA MET A 42 -6.52 -10.77 4.93
C MET A 42 -7.17 -11.73 5.92
N PHE A 43 -6.79 -11.68 7.20
CA PHE A 43 -7.37 -12.53 8.25
C PHE A 43 -8.29 -11.76 9.22
N HIS A 44 -8.57 -10.49 8.97
CA HIS A 44 -9.33 -9.65 9.89
C HIS A 44 -10.83 -9.60 9.56
N ASP A 45 -11.21 -9.75 8.29
CA ASP A 45 -12.60 -9.60 7.84
C ASP A 45 -12.96 -10.67 6.79
N ARG A 46 -14.22 -11.09 6.78
CA ARG A 46 -14.76 -12.14 5.89
C ARG A 46 -14.55 -11.80 4.41
N ASP A 47 -14.63 -10.51 4.07
CA ASP A 47 -14.53 -10.05 2.68
C ASP A 47 -13.11 -9.60 2.28
N SER A 48 -12.16 -9.59 3.24
CA SER A 48 -10.79 -9.11 3.00
C SER A 48 -9.99 -9.97 2.01
N MET A 49 -10.44 -11.21 1.75
CA MET A 49 -9.85 -12.13 0.78
C MET A 49 -10.41 -11.96 -0.63
N GLN A 50 -11.52 -11.23 -0.80
CA GLN A 50 -12.16 -11.05 -2.11
C GLN A 50 -11.21 -10.46 -3.17
N PRO A 51 -10.37 -9.44 -2.85
CA PRO A 51 -9.41 -8.92 -3.83
C PRO A 51 -8.39 -9.97 -4.32
N LEU A 52 -7.99 -10.91 -3.46
CA LEU A 52 -7.08 -11.99 -3.87
C LEU A 52 -7.80 -12.96 -4.83
N VAL A 53 -9.05 -13.31 -4.53
CA VAL A 53 -9.87 -14.16 -5.40
C VAL A 53 -10.09 -13.48 -6.76
N ASP A 54 -10.42 -12.20 -6.77
CA ASP A 54 -10.64 -11.43 -8.00
C ASP A 54 -9.36 -11.30 -8.81
N PHE A 55 -8.22 -11.08 -8.16
CA PHE A 55 -6.91 -11.08 -8.81
C PHE A 55 -6.62 -12.42 -9.48
N LEU A 56 -6.82 -13.54 -8.79
CA LEU A 56 -6.59 -14.88 -9.33
C LEU A 56 -7.57 -15.24 -10.46
N ARG A 57 -8.83 -14.80 -10.38
CA ARG A 57 -9.82 -15.00 -11.47
C ARG A 57 -9.49 -14.21 -12.72
N THR A 58 -8.97 -12.99 -12.55
CA THR A 58 -8.54 -12.13 -13.66
C THR A 58 -7.22 -12.59 -14.25
N HIS A 59 -6.44 -13.38 -13.50
CA HIS A 59 -5.16 -13.87 -13.94
C HIS A 59 -5.34 -14.87 -15.09
N ASN A 60 -4.86 -14.46 -16.26
CA ASN A 60 -4.96 -15.23 -17.49
C ASN A 60 -3.66 -15.00 -18.28
N TYR A 61 -3.08 -16.07 -18.80
CA TYR A 61 -1.89 -16.03 -19.61
C TYR A 61 -2.20 -16.64 -20.99
N LYS A 62 -2.11 -15.82 -22.03
CA LYS A 62 -2.40 -16.20 -23.43
C LYS A 62 -3.84 -16.70 -23.68
N GLY A 63 -4.82 -16.16 -22.97
CA GLY A 63 -6.22 -16.59 -23.12
C GLY A 63 -6.62 -17.74 -22.20
N SER A 64 -5.68 -18.30 -21.40
CA SER A 64 -5.93 -19.36 -20.42
C SER A 64 -5.53 -18.95 -19.00
#